data_AF-A0A7Z3HV04-F1
#
_entry.id   AF-A0A7Z3HV04-F1
#
_cell.length_a   1.000
_cell.length_b   1.000
_cell.length_c   1.000
_cell.angle_alpha   90.00
_cell.angle_beta   90.00
_cell.angle_gamma   90.00
#
_symmetry.space_group_name_H-M   'P 1'
#
loop_
_entity.id
_entity.type
_entity.pdbx_description
1 polymer ?
#
loop_
_entity_poly.entity_id
_entity_poly.type
_entity_poly.pdbx_seq_one_letter_code
_entity_poly.pdbx_strand_id
1 'polypeptide(L)'
;MKLRVFVLLYTLLMSNLHASEIPESNKEILLVSSDIKSSFFTTAIKQGLALNTVMKLINIYENFGINFKKDIVPESNLKVLFERSLSNQRTKEKILYTSLVTDKKTTCLYHYKIRNGKESYFNKDGVSLRDSKTFISPLNGDFSISSKFGNRKHPIHGKIVFHKGIDYVAKFGDNIYAVAEGVIAYIGNNGGYGKYIKIKHKNGYSTCYAHISKFSDGIKLGSEVKQGQVIAYVGSTGVVTGPHLHYEVIYNGKYIDPLTIVHGKEVRLIGHELNEFKLFVNKVNKAIGKKEIKVKEVFM
;
A
#
# COMPACT_ATOMS: atom_id res chain seq x y z
N MET A 1 -32.34 -7.93 -2.80
CA MET A 1 -31.77 -7.74 -1.44
C MET A 1 -31.52 -6.25 -1.27
N LYS A 2 -32.24 -5.58 -0.36
CA LYS A 2 -32.39 -4.11 -0.32
C LYS A 2 -31.06 -3.40 0.00
N LEU A 3 -30.59 -2.55 -0.91
CA LEU A 3 -29.52 -1.59 -0.69
C LEU A 3 -30.06 -0.50 0.26
N ARG A 4 -29.50 -0.35 1.45
CA ARG A 4 -29.86 0.73 2.37
C ARG A 4 -28.77 1.80 2.32
N VAL A 5 -29.03 2.86 1.53
CA VAL A 5 -28.20 4.07 1.45
C VAL A 5 -28.67 5.01 2.57
N PHE A 6 -27.79 5.43 3.48
CA PHE A 6 -28.13 6.31 4.60
C PHE A 6 -27.30 7.59 4.56
N VAL A 7 -27.98 8.74 4.51
CA VAL A 7 -27.39 10.08 4.22
C VAL A 7 -27.05 10.89 5.49
N LEU A 8 -27.36 10.41 6.71
CA LEU A 8 -27.47 11.26 7.90
C LEU A 8 -26.20 11.41 8.80
N LEU A 9 -24.98 11.16 8.29
CA LEU A 9 -23.76 11.21 9.13
C LEU A 9 -23.03 12.58 9.15
N TYR A 10 -23.42 13.53 8.30
CA TYR A 10 -22.66 14.76 8.04
C TYR A 10 -22.51 15.67 9.28
N THR A 11 -23.59 15.90 10.02
CA THR A 11 -23.64 16.87 11.13
C THR A 11 -22.83 16.46 12.37
N LEU A 12 -22.59 15.15 12.55
CA LEU A 12 -21.89 14.61 13.73
C LEU A 12 -20.36 14.61 13.60
N LEU A 13 -19.83 14.62 12.38
CA LEU A 13 -18.38 14.61 12.12
C LEU A 13 -17.78 16.03 12.08
N MET A 14 -18.57 17.05 11.75
CA MET A 14 -18.07 18.40 11.47
C MET A 14 -18.16 19.41 12.63
N SER A 15 -18.70 19.05 13.78
CA SER A 15 -19.01 20.02 14.85
C SER A 15 -17.81 20.65 15.59
N ASN A 16 -16.56 20.42 15.17
CA ASN A 16 -15.35 21.03 15.76
C ASN A 16 -14.39 21.65 14.73
N LEU A 17 -14.82 21.93 13.50
CA LEU A 17 -14.07 22.81 12.59
C LEU A 17 -14.79 24.15 12.57
N HIS A 18 -14.06 25.25 12.78
CA HIS A 18 -14.59 26.61 12.84
C HIS A 18 -15.71 26.83 11.81
N ALA A 19 -16.85 27.32 12.30
CA ALA A 19 -17.94 27.78 11.47
C ALA A 19 -17.49 29.02 10.69
N SER A 20 -16.93 28.79 9.51
CA SER A 20 -17.00 29.71 8.40
C SER A 20 -18.00 29.12 7.41
N GLU A 21 -18.97 29.90 6.97
CA GLU A 21 -19.96 29.55 5.95
C GLU A 21 -19.26 28.89 4.74
N ILE A 22 -19.65 27.66 4.39
CA ILE A 22 -19.14 26.94 3.21
C ILE A 22 -20.32 26.70 2.27
N PRO A 23 -20.20 27.03 0.96
CA PRO A 23 -21.24 26.81 -0.04
C PRO A 23 -21.61 25.33 -0.16
N GLU A 24 -22.81 25.03 -0.65
CA GLU A 24 -23.29 23.68 -0.99
C GLU A 24 -22.26 22.89 -1.82
N SER A 25 -21.37 22.16 -1.15
CA SER A 25 -20.55 21.15 -1.80
C SER A 25 -21.36 19.86 -1.78
N ASN A 26 -21.71 19.31 -2.95
CA ASN A 26 -22.36 18.00 -3.15
C ASN A 26 -21.52 16.85 -2.54
N LYS A 27 -21.48 16.77 -1.22
CA LYS A 27 -20.74 15.79 -0.44
C LYS A 27 -21.72 14.96 0.36
N GLU A 28 -21.76 13.68 0.07
CA GLU A 28 -22.58 12.71 0.78
C GLU A 28 -21.70 11.82 1.64
N ILE A 29 -22.06 11.63 2.91
CA ILE A 29 -21.42 10.61 3.75
C ILE A 29 -22.29 9.36 3.71
N LEU A 30 -21.71 8.26 3.28
CA LEU A 30 -22.37 7.00 3.03
C LEU A 30 -21.76 5.89 3.88
N LEU A 31 -22.60 5.04 4.45
CA LEU A 31 -22.20 3.83 5.18
C LEU A 31 -22.71 2.60 4.44
N VAL A 32 -21.78 1.75 4.02
CA VAL A 32 -22.05 0.42 3.44
C VAL A 32 -21.71 -0.64 4.48
N SER A 33 -22.58 -1.64 4.64
CA SER A 33 -22.34 -2.83 5.45
C SER A 33 -22.89 -4.05 4.73
N SER A 34 -22.07 -5.08 4.51
CA SER A 34 -22.49 -6.28 3.78
C SER A 34 -21.66 -7.50 4.16
N ASP A 35 -22.32 -8.65 4.23
CA ASP A 35 -21.64 -9.95 4.25
C ASP A 35 -21.02 -10.24 2.88
N ILE A 36 -19.88 -10.93 2.88
CA ILE A 36 -19.10 -11.30 1.71
C ILE A 36 -19.43 -12.75 1.39
N LYS A 37 -20.17 -12.96 0.29
CA LYS A 37 -20.63 -14.30 -0.12
C LYS A 37 -19.67 -15.03 -1.05
N SER A 38 -19.02 -14.30 -1.97
CA SER A 38 -18.16 -14.90 -3.01
C SER A 38 -16.74 -14.35 -2.97
N SER A 39 -16.58 -13.05 -3.20
CA SER A 39 -15.30 -12.37 -3.10
C SER A 39 -15.48 -10.95 -2.58
N PHE A 40 -14.46 -10.45 -1.88
CA PHE A 40 -14.45 -9.07 -1.38
C PHE A 40 -14.72 -8.06 -2.50
N PHE A 41 -14.00 -8.20 -3.62
CA PHE A 41 -14.09 -7.28 -4.75
C PHE A 41 -15.51 -7.20 -5.31
N THR A 42 -16.12 -8.35 -5.61
CA THR A 42 -17.46 -8.40 -6.20
C THR A 42 -18.50 -7.88 -5.23
N THR A 43 -18.40 -8.20 -3.93
CA THR A 43 -19.29 -7.65 -2.91
C THR A 43 -19.17 -6.12 -2.84
N ALA A 44 -17.96 -5.59 -2.77
CA ALA A 44 -17.72 -4.15 -2.64
C ALA A 44 -18.26 -3.35 -3.84
N ILE A 45 -18.04 -3.83 -5.07
CA ILE A 45 -18.60 -3.21 -6.30
C ILE A 45 -20.13 -3.28 -6.30
N LYS A 46 -20.72 -4.44 -5.94
CA LYS A 46 -22.19 -4.60 -5.87
C LYS A 46 -22.85 -3.69 -4.83
N GLN A 47 -22.13 -3.31 -3.78
CA GLN A 47 -22.60 -2.35 -2.78
C GLN A 47 -22.41 -0.88 -3.21
N GLY A 48 -21.95 -0.64 -4.44
CA GLY A 48 -21.88 0.68 -5.05
C GLY A 48 -20.60 1.45 -4.73
N LEU A 49 -19.54 0.81 -4.23
CA LEU A 49 -18.23 1.44 -4.09
C LEU A 49 -17.56 1.59 -5.47
N ALA A 50 -16.91 2.72 -5.72
CA ALA A 50 -16.18 2.92 -6.95
C ALA A 50 -14.96 1.98 -7.04
N LEU A 51 -14.60 1.53 -8.25
CA LEU A 51 -13.49 0.60 -8.47
C LEU A 51 -12.18 1.05 -7.78
N ASN A 52 -11.83 2.32 -7.90
CA ASN A 52 -10.64 2.88 -7.27
C ASN A 52 -10.69 2.80 -5.74
N THR A 53 -11.87 2.91 -5.14
CA THR A 53 -12.09 2.77 -3.70
C THR A 53 -11.93 1.33 -3.27
N VAL A 54 -12.47 0.37 -4.04
CA VAL A 54 -12.29 -1.06 -3.79
C VAL A 54 -10.82 -1.45 -3.81
N MET A 55 -10.07 -0.99 -4.82
CA MET A 55 -8.63 -1.25 -4.91
C MET A 55 -7.84 -0.63 -3.75
N LYS A 56 -8.22 0.58 -3.31
CA LYS A 56 -7.64 1.20 -2.11
C LYS A 56 -7.90 0.37 -0.85
N LEU A 57 -9.12 -0.11 -0.66
CA LEU A 57 -9.47 -0.96 0.49
C LEU A 57 -8.64 -2.25 0.50
N ILE A 58 -8.46 -2.91 -0.66
CA ILE A 58 -7.62 -4.11 -0.77
C ILE A 58 -6.19 -3.80 -0.29
N ASN A 59 -5.56 -2.76 -0.83
CA ASN A 59 -4.21 -2.36 -0.41
C ASN A 59 -4.14 -2.05 1.10
N ILE A 60 -5.12 -1.30 1.62
CA ILE A 60 -5.19 -0.98 3.04
C ILE A 60 -5.23 -2.27 3.88
N TYR A 61 -6.12 -3.21 3.58
CA TYR A 61 -6.24 -4.44 4.38
C TYR A 61 -5.05 -5.38 4.24
N GLU A 62 -4.45 -5.50 3.05
CA GLU A 62 -3.22 -6.27 2.84
C GLU A 62 -2.08 -5.73 3.69
N ASN A 63 -1.96 -4.41 3.84
CA ASN A 63 -0.98 -3.80 4.74
C ASN A 63 -1.19 -4.17 6.22
N PHE A 64 -2.42 -4.55 6.61
CA PHE A 64 -2.75 -5.05 7.96
C PHE A 64 -2.74 -6.59 8.08
N GLY A 65 -2.12 -7.26 7.10
CA GLY A 65 -1.88 -8.70 7.09
C GLY A 65 -3.05 -9.54 6.60
N ILE A 66 -4.07 -8.93 5.99
CA ILE A 66 -5.19 -9.68 5.41
C ILE A 66 -4.78 -10.28 4.07
N ASN A 67 -4.91 -11.59 3.92
CA ASN A 67 -4.81 -12.27 2.66
C ASN A 67 -6.21 -12.57 2.11
N PHE A 68 -6.68 -11.78 1.14
CA PHE A 68 -8.05 -11.90 0.61
C PHE A 68 -8.39 -13.27 0.01
N LYS A 69 -7.40 -14.05 -0.46
CA LYS A 69 -7.64 -15.40 -0.99
C LYS A 69 -7.80 -16.44 0.10
N LYS A 70 -7.21 -16.21 1.28
CA LYS A 70 -7.14 -17.19 2.37
C LYS A 70 -8.04 -16.86 3.56
N ASP A 71 -8.29 -15.58 3.80
CA ASP A 71 -8.95 -15.09 5.01
C ASP A 71 -10.41 -14.67 4.77
N ILE A 72 -10.82 -14.53 3.50
CA ILE A 72 -12.24 -14.30 3.19
C ILE A 72 -12.97 -15.62 3.18
N VAL A 73 -13.81 -15.80 4.19
CA VAL A 73 -14.74 -16.92 4.34
C VAL A 73 -16.18 -16.47 4.09
N PRO A 74 -17.10 -17.38 3.74
CA PRO A 74 -18.53 -17.12 3.87
C PRO A 74 -18.82 -16.54 5.26
N GLU A 75 -19.67 -15.51 5.35
CA GLU A 75 -19.96 -14.72 6.58
C GLU A 75 -18.96 -13.62 6.96
N SER A 76 -17.83 -13.49 6.24
CA SER A 76 -16.96 -12.32 6.43
C SER A 76 -17.76 -11.04 6.19
N ASN A 77 -17.64 -10.03 7.05
CA ASN A 77 -18.44 -8.81 6.96
C ASN A 77 -17.57 -7.60 6.63
N LEU A 78 -17.98 -6.84 5.60
CA LEU A 78 -17.39 -5.58 5.22
C LEU A 78 -18.27 -4.42 5.70
N LYS A 79 -17.66 -3.43 6.34
CA LYS A 79 -18.24 -2.11 6.59
C LYS A 79 -17.33 -1.02 6.08
N VAL A 80 -17.88 -0.02 5.38
CA VAL A 80 -17.14 1.11 4.84
C VAL A 80 -17.96 2.38 5.03
N LEU A 81 -17.39 3.35 5.75
CA LEU A 81 -17.89 4.71 5.80
C LEU A 81 -17.05 5.58 4.88
N PHE A 82 -17.67 6.31 3.96
CA PHE A 82 -16.94 7.14 3.00
C PHE A 82 -17.70 8.42 2.65
N GLU A 83 -16.96 9.47 2.32
CA GLU A 83 -17.48 10.68 1.69
C GLU A 83 -17.46 10.48 0.17
N ARG A 84 -18.58 10.71 -0.50
CA ARG A 84 -18.70 10.78 -1.96
C ARG A 84 -18.93 12.23 -2.36
N SER A 85 -18.14 12.70 -3.31
CA SER A 85 -18.26 14.05 -3.86
C SER A 85 -18.20 14.03 -5.38
N LEU A 86 -18.87 14.98 -6.02
CA LEU A 86 -18.74 15.23 -7.45
C LEU A 86 -17.65 16.29 -7.67
N SER A 87 -16.59 15.93 -8.38
CA SER A 87 -15.51 16.84 -8.78
C SER A 87 -15.21 16.64 -10.26
N ASN A 88 -15.34 17.70 -11.06
CA ASN A 88 -15.10 17.67 -12.51
C ASN A 88 -15.84 16.52 -13.22
N GLN A 89 -17.13 16.36 -12.92
CA GLN A 89 -17.99 15.27 -13.45
C GLN A 89 -17.53 13.84 -13.11
N ARG A 90 -16.58 13.68 -12.17
CA ARG A 90 -16.13 12.38 -11.66
C ARG A 90 -16.51 12.23 -10.20
N THR A 91 -16.97 11.04 -9.83
CA THR A 91 -17.21 10.67 -8.44
C THR A 91 -15.88 10.43 -7.73
N LYS A 92 -15.64 11.19 -6.66
CA LYS A 92 -14.49 11.03 -5.77
C LYS A 92 -14.96 10.52 -4.43
N GLU A 93 -14.41 9.38 -4.02
CA GLU A 93 -14.70 8.75 -2.74
C GLU A 93 -13.49 8.83 -1.80
N LYS A 94 -13.72 9.27 -0.57
CA LYS A 94 -12.75 9.30 0.52
C LYS A 94 -13.23 8.36 1.63
N ILE A 95 -12.50 7.28 1.87
CA ILE A 95 -12.81 6.33 2.95
C ILE A 95 -12.49 7.01 4.29
N LEU A 96 -13.50 7.11 5.16
CA LEU A 96 -13.40 7.70 6.49
C LEU A 96 -13.17 6.62 7.56
N TYR A 97 -13.79 5.46 7.37
CA TYR A 97 -13.64 4.29 8.23
C TYR A 97 -13.87 3.02 7.42
N THR A 98 -13.19 1.93 7.80
CA THR A 98 -13.54 0.61 7.27
C THR A 98 -13.31 -0.48 8.32
N SER A 99 -14.16 -1.50 8.32
CA SER A 99 -13.89 -2.75 9.04
C SER A 99 -14.14 -3.97 8.19
N LEU A 100 -13.25 -4.95 8.34
CA LEU A 100 -13.37 -6.28 7.76
C LEU A 100 -13.31 -7.29 8.91
N VAL A 101 -14.39 -8.04 9.05
CA VAL A 101 -14.49 -9.17 9.97
C VAL A 101 -14.24 -10.44 9.16
N THR A 102 -13.25 -11.22 9.58
CA THR A 102 -13.01 -12.58 9.10
C THR A 102 -13.15 -13.57 10.27
N ASP A 103 -13.00 -14.87 10.00
CA ASP A 103 -12.91 -15.93 10.99
C ASP A 103 -11.77 -15.72 12.01
N LYS A 104 -10.62 -15.25 11.53
CA LYS A 104 -9.40 -15.09 12.32
C LYS A 104 -9.32 -13.76 13.06
N LYS A 105 -9.84 -12.68 12.45
CA LYS A 105 -9.55 -11.32 12.92
C LYS A 105 -10.62 -10.32 12.50
N THR A 106 -10.90 -9.38 13.39
CA THR A 106 -11.58 -8.12 13.05
C THR A 106 -10.55 -7.02 12.87
N THR A 107 -10.51 -6.42 11.69
CA THR A 107 -9.62 -5.28 11.38
C THR A 107 -10.45 -4.03 11.19
N CYS A 108 -10.36 -3.07 12.12
CA CYS A 108 -11.03 -1.76 12.05
C CYS A 108 -10.00 -0.65 11.84
N LEU A 109 -10.22 0.20 10.85
CA LEU A 109 -9.29 1.23 10.41
C LEU A 109 -9.99 2.58 10.27
N TYR A 110 -9.37 3.61 10.83
CA TYR A 110 -9.88 4.97 10.93
C TYR A 110 -8.97 5.91 10.13
N HIS A 111 -9.55 6.65 9.20
CA HIS A 111 -8.82 7.67 8.46
C HIS A 111 -8.64 8.91 9.35
N TYR A 112 -7.39 9.21 9.73
CA TYR A 112 -7.08 10.28 10.67
C TYR A 112 -5.95 11.17 10.14
N LYS A 113 -6.11 12.49 10.32
CA LYS A 113 -5.12 13.51 10.00
C LYS A 113 -4.40 13.89 11.28
N ILE A 114 -3.11 13.59 11.36
CA ILE A 114 -2.29 13.97 12.52
C ILE A 114 -1.94 15.46 12.47
N ARG A 115 -1.53 16.04 13.61
CA ARG A 115 -1.23 17.49 13.74
C ARG A 115 -0.32 18.10 12.69
N ASN A 116 0.68 17.35 12.19
CA ASN A 116 1.57 17.83 11.13
C ASN A 116 0.95 17.85 9.72
N GLY A 117 -0.35 17.55 9.61
CA GLY A 117 -1.10 17.57 8.38
C GLY A 117 -1.12 16.25 7.61
N LYS A 118 -0.35 15.23 8.03
CA LYS A 118 -0.32 13.94 7.35
C LYS A 118 -1.58 13.12 7.64
N GLU A 119 -2.18 12.55 6.60
CA GLU A 119 -3.34 11.64 6.70
C GLU A 119 -2.88 10.17 6.58
N SER A 120 -3.50 9.26 7.35
CA SER A 120 -3.28 7.81 7.24
C SER A 120 -4.45 7.03 7.85
N TYR A 121 -4.44 5.70 7.67
CA TYR A 121 -5.36 4.78 8.34
C TYR A 121 -4.72 4.17 9.58
N PHE A 122 -5.37 4.32 10.72
CA PHE A 122 -4.93 3.82 12.02
C PHE A 122 -5.91 2.78 12.55
N ASN A 123 -5.41 1.74 13.23
CA ASN A 123 -6.26 0.86 14.01
C ASN A 123 -6.73 1.55 15.30
N LYS A 124 -7.60 0.89 16.08
CA LYS A 124 -8.15 1.42 17.34
C LYS A 124 -7.10 1.83 18.38
N ASP A 125 -5.89 1.25 18.30
CA ASP A 125 -4.79 1.48 19.24
C ASP A 125 -3.88 2.64 18.78
N GLY A 126 -4.25 3.35 17.71
CA GLY A 126 -3.46 4.45 17.15
C GLY A 126 -2.26 3.96 16.35
N VAL A 127 -2.30 2.71 15.85
CA VAL A 127 -1.23 2.14 15.03
C VAL A 127 -1.63 2.21 13.55
N SER A 128 -0.83 2.92 12.76
CA SER A 128 -0.90 2.90 11.31
C SER A 128 0.28 2.11 10.77
N LEU A 129 0.01 1.08 9.98
CA LEU A 129 1.01 0.47 9.13
C LEU A 129 1.07 1.39 7.91
N ARG A 130 2.08 2.27 7.87
CA ARG A 130 2.11 3.34 6.85
C ARG A 130 1.87 2.74 5.48
N ASP A 131 0.94 3.35 4.76
CA ASP A 131 0.81 3.21 3.32
C ASP A 131 2.09 3.79 2.70
N SER A 132 3.06 2.92 2.55
CA SER A 132 4.10 3.11 1.56
C SER A 132 4.14 1.79 0.82
N LYS A 133 3.57 1.77 -0.37
CA LYS A 133 4.32 1.18 -1.49
C LYS A 133 5.67 1.89 -1.53
N THR A 134 6.57 1.52 -0.62
CA THR A 134 7.92 2.07 -0.57
C THR A 134 8.57 1.67 -1.88
N PHE A 135 8.39 0.41 -2.27
CA PHE A 135 8.96 -0.17 -3.46
C PHE A 135 7.87 -0.70 -4.39
N ILE A 136 7.83 -0.18 -5.61
CA ILE A 136 7.17 -0.86 -6.74
C ILE A 136 8.02 -2.05 -7.19
N SER A 137 7.50 -2.88 -8.10
CA SER A 137 8.31 -3.89 -8.76
C SER A 137 9.47 -3.24 -9.55
N PRO A 138 10.69 -3.81 -9.51
CA PRO A 138 11.81 -3.32 -10.32
C PRO A 138 11.71 -3.72 -11.80
N LEU A 139 10.75 -4.58 -12.17
CA LEU A 139 10.46 -5.03 -13.53
C LEU A 139 8.95 -4.92 -13.83
N ASN A 140 8.60 -4.83 -15.10
CA ASN A 140 7.21 -4.88 -15.57
C ASN A 140 6.95 -6.19 -16.34
N GLY A 141 5.69 -6.63 -16.37
CA GLY A 141 5.27 -7.82 -17.12
C GLY A 141 5.37 -9.13 -16.33
N ASP A 142 5.31 -10.26 -17.04
CA ASP A 142 5.42 -11.59 -16.45
C ASP A 142 6.90 -11.94 -16.21
N PHE A 143 7.29 -11.95 -14.94
CA PHE A 143 8.60 -12.41 -14.49
C PHE A 143 8.43 -13.47 -13.38
N SER A 144 9.38 -14.39 -13.27
CA SER A 144 9.41 -15.40 -12.23
C SER A 144 10.66 -15.24 -11.37
N ILE A 145 10.59 -15.73 -10.13
CA ILE A 145 11.74 -15.72 -9.22
C ILE A 145 12.48 -17.04 -9.39
N SER A 146 13.70 -17.00 -9.92
CA SER A 146 14.57 -18.18 -10.03
C SER A 146 15.30 -18.47 -8.72
N SER A 147 15.59 -17.44 -7.93
CA SER A 147 16.26 -17.59 -6.64
C SER A 147 15.77 -16.60 -5.60
N LYS A 148 15.56 -17.10 -4.37
CA LYS A 148 15.09 -16.30 -3.23
C LYS A 148 16.26 -15.86 -2.35
N PHE A 149 16.01 -14.90 -1.47
CA PHE A 149 16.93 -14.48 -0.42
C PHE A 149 17.19 -15.63 0.58
N GLY A 150 18.41 -15.69 1.11
CA GLY A 150 18.79 -16.66 2.15
C GLY A 150 19.73 -17.77 1.67
N ASN A 151 19.91 -18.80 2.49
CA ASN A 151 20.83 -19.89 2.21
C ASN A 151 20.35 -20.73 1.02
N ARG A 152 21.21 -20.87 0.02
CA ARG A 152 20.96 -21.73 -1.14
C ARG A 152 22.20 -22.49 -1.56
N LYS A 153 22.00 -23.58 -2.29
CA LYS A 153 23.10 -24.31 -2.94
C LYS A 153 23.63 -23.48 -4.11
N HIS A 154 24.94 -23.29 -4.19
CA HIS A 154 25.59 -22.53 -5.26
C HIS A 154 25.43 -23.30 -6.58
N PRO A 155 24.88 -22.68 -7.64
CA PRO A 155 24.53 -23.38 -8.88
C PRO A 155 25.74 -23.97 -9.61
N ILE A 156 26.92 -23.35 -9.44
CA ILE A 156 28.16 -23.78 -10.10
C ILE A 156 29.00 -24.75 -9.25
N HIS A 157 29.02 -24.59 -7.91
CA HIS A 157 30.01 -25.24 -7.04
C HIS A 157 29.38 -26.14 -5.97
N GLY A 158 28.05 -26.20 -5.88
CA GLY A 158 27.33 -27.07 -4.96
C GLY A 158 27.41 -26.72 -3.46
N LYS A 159 28.19 -25.70 -3.07
CA LYS A 159 28.32 -25.25 -1.67
C LYS A 159 27.13 -24.41 -1.21
N ILE A 160 26.78 -24.44 0.06
CA ILE A 160 25.76 -23.53 0.61
C ILE A 160 26.35 -22.12 0.64
N VAL A 161 25.68 -21.18 -0.02
CA VAL A 161 26.06 -19.75 -0.08
C VAL A 161 24.82 -18.93 0.27
N PHE A 162 25.04 -17.83 1.01
CA PHE A 162 23.98 -16.92 1.38
C PHE A 162 23.68 -15.95 0.22
N HIS A 163 22.44 -15.99 -0.26
CA HIS A 163 21.95 -15.11 -1.30
C HIS A 163 21.39 -13.81 -0.70
N LYS A 164 22.01 -12.68 -1.05
CA LYS A 164 21.73 -11.36 -0.45
C LYS A 164 20.52 -10.63 -1.07
N GLY A 165 19.89 -11.23 -2.07
CA GLY A 165 18.79 -10.64 -2.81
C GLY A 165 17.87 -11.70 -3.42
N ILE A 166 17.12 -11.32 -4.45
CA ILE A 166 16.31 -12.20 -5.27
C ILE A 166 16.71 -12.09 -6.73
N ASP A 167 16.59 -13.21 -7.44
CA ASP A 167 16.88 -13.29 -8.86
C ASP A 167 15.55 -13.37 -9.63
N TYR A 168 15.28 -12.35 -10.43
CA TYR A 168 14.15 -12.32 -11.35
C TYR A 168 14.58 -12.78 -12.74
N VAL A 169 13.93 -13.83 -13.24
CA VAL A 169 14.06 -14.22 -14.64
C VAL A 169 13.42 -13.12 -15.50
N ALA A 170 14.21 -12.54 -16.39
CA ALA A 170 13.82 -11.46 -17.27
C ALA A 170 14.61 -11.56 -18.58
N LYS A 171 14.08 -10.97 -19.66
CA LYS A 171 14.75 -11.00 -20.96
C LYS A 171 15.88 -10.00 -20.98
N PHE A 172 16.93 -10.30 -21.75
CA PHE A 172 17.99 -9.35 -22.00
C PHE A 172 17.40 -8.06 -22.61
N GLY A 173 17.73 -6.91 -22.05
CA GLY A 173 17.23 -5.62 -22.48
C GLY A 173 15.94 -5.16 -21.80
N ASP A 174 15.29 -5.97 -20.96
CA ASP A 174 14.10 -5.53 -20.20
C ASP A 174 14.41 -4.31 -19.33
N ASN A 175 13.45 -3.39 -19.23
CA ASN A 175 13.61 -2.19 -18.41
C ASN A 175 13.72 -2.54 -16.93
N ILE A 176 14.71 -1.95 -16.26
CA ILE A 176 14.86 -1.96 -14.80
C ILE A 176 14.42 -0.61 -14.26
N TYR A 177 13.52 -0.63 -13.27
CA TYR A 177 12.92 0.57 -12.68
C TYR A 177 13.44 0.84 -11.27
N ALA A 178 13.61 2.12 -10.95
CA ALA A 178 13.80 2.58 -9.59
C ALA A 178 12.54 2.25 -8.77
N VAL A 179 12.70 1.44 -7.72
CA VAL A 179 11.56 0.97 -6.94
C VAL A 179 10.97 2.07 -6.04
N ALA A 180 11.76 3.09 -5.72
CA ALA A 180 11.36 4.30 -5.02
C ALA A 180 12.14 5.50 -5.55
N GLU A 181 11.70 6.70 -5.15
CA GLU A 181 12.54 7.89 -5.22
C GLU A 181 13.84 7.72 -4.41
N GLY A 182 14.93 8.31 -4.90
CA GLY A 182 16.22 8.24 -4.24
C GLY A 182 17.34 8.88 -5.03
N VAL A 183 18.57 8.67 -4.57
CA VAL A 183 19.79 9.19 -5.20
C VAL A 183 20.70 8.01 -5.56
N ILE A 184 21.25 8.01 -6.77
CA ILE A 184 22.24 7.02 -7.20
C ILE A 184 23.49 7.17 -6.32
N ALA A 185 23.72 6.18 -5.45
CA ALA A 185 24.84 6.12 -4.53
C ALA A 185 26.03 5.33 -5.11
N TYR A 186 25.79 4.51 -6.13
CA TYR A 186 26.81 3.82 -6.91
C TYR A 186 26.30 3.52 -8.32
N ILE A 187 27.18 3.63 -9.31
CA ILE A 187 26.95 3.15 -10.67
C ILE A 187 28.28 2.71 -11.28
N GLY A 188 28.35 1.50 -11.83
CA GLY A 188 29.57 0.99 -12.47
C GLY A 188 29.72 -0.53 -12.36
N ASN A 189 30.93 -1.04 -12.63
CA ASN A 189 31.25 -2.46 -12.46
C ASN A 189 31.47 -2.80 -10.98
N ASN A 190 30.99 -3.95 -10.51
CA ASN A 190 31.09 -4.37 -9.11
C ASN A 190 31.36 -5.88 -8.97
N GLY A 191 32.52 -6.32 -9.49
CA GLY A 191 32.98 -7.70 -9.40
C GLY A 191 31.94 -8.70 -9.95
N GLY A 192 31.58 -9.69 -9.12
CA GLY A 192 30.63 -10.75 -9.49
C GLY A 192 29.23 -10.25 -9.87
N TYR A 193 28.83 -9.05 -9.43
CA TYR A 193 27.56 -8.43 -9.82
C TYR A 193 27.57 -7.87 -11.25
N GLY A 194 28.73 -7.77 -11.90
CA GLY A 194 28.84 -7.12 -13.22
C GLY A 194 28.55 -5.63 -13.12
N LYS A 195 27.81 -5.09 -14.10
CA LYS A 195 27.33 -3.70 -14.03
C LYS A 195 26.23 -3.61 -12.98
N TYR A 196 26.34 -2.58 -12.15
CA TYR A 196 25.62 -2.47 -10.90
C TYR A 196 25.19 -1.04 -10.61
N ILE A 197 23.99 -0.89 -10.05
CA ILE A 197 23.47 0.38 -9.50
C ILE A 197 23.10 0.15 -8.04
N LYS A 198 23.46 1.10 -7.18
CA LYS A 198 22.92 1.24 -5.83
C LYS A 198 22.19 2.57 -5.69
N ILE A 199 20.97 2.53 -5.19
CA ILE A 199 20.15 3.72 -4.94
C ILE A 199 19.98 3.86 -3.43
N LYS A 200 20.30 5.03 -2.89
CA LYS A 200 19.98 5.38 -1.50
C LYS A 200 18.61 6.05 -1.45
N HIS A 201 17.72 5.50 -0.64
CA HIS A 201 16.38 6.01 -0.45
C HIS A 201 16.25 6.71 0.91
N LYS A 202 15.11 7.35 1.14
CA LYS A 202 14.75 7.90 2.46
C LYS A 202 14.59 6.77 3.48
N ASN A 203 14.61 7.13 4.77
CA ASN A 203 14.34 6.23 5.90
C ASN A 203 15.30 5.03 6.06
N GLY A 204 16.56 5.15 5.60
CA GLY A 204 17.59 4.15 5.85
C GLY A 204 17.61 2.97 4.88
N TYR A 205 16.81 3.02 3.81
CA TYR A 205 16.82 1.98 2.77
C TYR A 205 17.84 2.27 1.67
N SER A 206 18.36 1.20 1.08
CA SER A 206 19.03 1.23 -0.23
C SER A 206 18.63 0.03 -1.05
N THR A 207 18.58 0.19 -2.36
CA THR A 207 18.28 -0.91 -3.29
C THR A 207 19.43 -1.09 -4.26
N CYS A 208 19.62 -2.33 -4.69
CA CYS A 208 20.73 -2.73 -5.52
C CYS A 208 20.22 -3.49 -6.74
N TYR A 209 20.82 -3.21 -7.89
CA TYR A 209 20.45 -3.79 -9.18
C TYR A 209 21.73 -4.25 -9.87
N ALA A 210 21.79 -5.53 -10.22
CA ALA A 210 23.00 -6.16 -10.76
C ALA A 210 22.75 -6.84 -12.10
N HIS A 211 23.84 -7.31 -12.71
CA HIS A 211 23.88 -8.00 -14.01
C HIS A 211 23.37 -7.13 -15.17
N ILE A 212 23.47 -5.82 -15.02
CA ILE A 212 22.95 -4.83 -15.98
C ILE A 212 23.66 -4.97 -17.33
N SER A 213 22.92 -4.83 -18.45
CA SER A 213 23.51 -4.76 -19.79
C SER A 213 23.98 -3.34 -20.11
N LYS A 214 23.08 -2.37 -19.94
CA LYS A 214 23.29 -0.95 -20.20
C LYS A 214 22.62 -0.11 -19.11
N PHE A 215 23.24 0.99 -18.70
CA PHE A 215 22.60 2.01 -17.86
C PHE A 215 21.69 2.91 -18.72
N SER A 216 20.60 3.42 -18.15
CA SER A 216 19.74 4.37 -18.87
C SER A 216 20.47 5.71 -19.05
N ASP A 217 20.15 6.41 -20.14
CA ASP A 217 20.84 7.64 -20.50
C ASP A 217 20.56 8.73 -19.44
N GLY A 218 21.60 9.47 -19.04
CA GLY A 218 21.50 10.51 -18.01
C GLY A 218 21.57 10.01 -16.55
N ILE A 219 21.60 8.69 -16.31
CA ILE A 219 21.83 8.13 -14.97
C ILE A 219 23.33 8.13 -14.66
N LYS A 220 23.73 8.86 -13.63
CA LYS A 220 25.11 8.94 -13.13
C LYS A 220 25.14 8.98 -11.60
N LEU A 221 26.33 8.87 -11.01
CA LEU A 221 26.50 9.01 -9.57
C LEU A 221 25.93 10.37 -9.12
N GLY A 222 25.13 10.36 -8.06
CA GLY A 222 24.46 11.55 -7.53
C GLY A 222 23.17 11.94 -8.25
N SER A 223 22.77 11.28 -9.35
CA SER A 223 21.48 11.55 -10.00
C SER A 223 20.33 11.25 -9.05
N GLU A 224 19.35 12.16 -8.99
CA GLU A 224 18.05 11.89 -8.39
C GLU A 224 17.20 11.03 -9.34
N VAL A 225 16.49 10.07 -8.78
CA VAL A 225 15.55 9.23 -9.52
C VAL A 225 14.18 9.25 -8.87
N LYS A 226 13.14 9.15 -9.69
CA LYS A 226 11.76 9.00 -9.24
C LYS A 226 11.37 7.52 -9.21
N GLN A 227 10.41 7.17 -8.36
CA GLN A 227 9.79 5.84 -8.40
C GLN A 227 9.23 5.55 -9.80
N GLY A 228 9.53 4.37 -10.36
CA GLY A 228 9.10 3.98 -11.71
C GLY A 228 9.95 4.55 -12.84
N GLN A 229 11.01 5.30 -12.55
CA GLN A 229 11.95 5.75 -13.57
C GLN A 229 12.81 4.58 -14.06
N VAL A 230 12.98 4.44 -15.38
CA VAL A 230 13.93 3.49 -15.96
C VAL A 230 15.35 3.93 -15.60
N ILE A 231 16.12 3.04 -14.99
CA ILE A 231 17.49 3.32 -14.54
C ILE A 231 18.53 2.51 -15.32
N ALA A 232 18.14 1.36 -15.86
CA ALA A 232 19.02 0.42 -16.53
C ALA A 232 18.20 -0.62 -17.32
N TYR A 233 18.92 -1.52 -17.97
CA TYR A 233 18.36 -2.63 -18.73
C TYR A 233 18.95 -3.96 -18.26
N VAL A 234 18.12 -5.00 -18.20
CA VAL A 234 18.50 -6.36 -17.81
C VAL A 234 19.61 -6.88 -18.73
N GLY A 235 20.54 -7.63 -18.17
CA GLY A 235 21.65 -8.19 -18.92
C GLY A 235 22.16 -9.49 -18.32
N SER A 236 23.40 -9.80 -18.66
CA SER A 236 24.13 -10.99 -18.21
C SER A 236 25.57 -10.67 -17.83
N THR A 237 25.83 -9.48 -17.28
CA THR A 237 27.20 -9.09 -16.89
C THR A 237 27.58 -9.65 -15.53
N GLY A 238 28.88 -9.90 -15.31
CA GLY A 238 29.37 -10.51 -14.06
C GLY A 238 29.29 -12.03 -14.09
N VAL A 239 29.10 -12.65 -12.92
CA VAL A 239 29.06 -14.11 -12.78
C VAL A 239 27.61 -14.58 -12.79
N VAL A 240 27.14 -14.97 -13.97
CA VAL A 240 25.75 -15.40 -14.20
C VAL A 240 25.67 -16.56 -15.18
N THR A 241 24.59 -17.34 -15.11
CA THR A 241 24.32 -18.45 -16.05
C THR A 241 23.38 -18.05 -17.20
N GLY A 242 22.77 -16.86 -17.13
CA GLY A 242 21.86 -16.35 -18.15
C GLY A 242 21.25 -14.99 -17.77
N PRO A 243 20.49 -14.35 -18.67
CA PRO A 243 19.88 -13.05 -18.41
C PRO A 243 18.90 -13.11 -17.23
N HIS A 244 19.11 -12.24 -16.25
CA HIS A 244 18.23 -12.05 -15.09
C HIS A 244 18.56 -10.73 -14.39
N LEU A 245 17.65 -10.27 -13.52
CA LEU A 245 17.92 -9.18 -12.59
C LEU A 245 18.18 -9.77 -11.19
N HIS A 246 19.37 -9.54 -10.66
CA HIS A 246 19.62 -9.72 -9.23
C HIS A 246 19.31 -8.42 -8.48
N TYR A 247 18.36 -8.49 -7.56
CA TYR A 247 17.80 -7.36 -6.83
C TYR A 247 17.98 -7.55 -5.32
N GLU A 248 18.60 -6.56 -4.67
CA GLU A 248 18.82 -6.59 -3.22
C GLU A 248 18.18 -5.38 -2.55
N VAL A 249 17.82 -5.56 -1.28
CA VAL A 249 17.43 -4.45 -0.43
C VAL A 249 18.22 -4.45 0.86
N ILE A 250 18.68 -3.26 1.22
CA ILE A 250 19.48 -2.99 2.41
C ILE A 250 18.69 -2.03 3.29
N TYR A 251 18.54 -2.35 4.57
CA TYR A 251 17.98 -1.47 5.58
C TYR A 251 18.99 -1.26 6.71
N ASN A 252 19.38 -0.01 6.96
CA ASN A 252 20.38 0.38 7.96
C ASN A 252 21.67 -0.47 7.89
N GLY A 253 22.16 -0.71 6.68
CA GLY A 253 23.40 -1.45 6.42
C GLY A 253 23.27 -2.97 6.40
N LYS A 254 22.09 -3.55 6.67
CA LYS A 254 21.86 -5.00 6.62
C LYS A 254 21.02 -5.39 5.40
N TYR A 255 21.42 -6.46 4.71
CA TYR A 255 20.62 -7.08 3.66
C TYR A 255 19.39 -7.74 4.25
N ILE A 256 18.23 -7.53 3.63
CA ILE A 256 16.94 -8.08 4.06
C ILE A 256 16.22 -8.71 2.86
N ASP A 257 15.33 -9.67 3.12
CA ASP A 257 14.56 -10.33 2.07
C ASP A 257 13.64 -9.32 1.35
N PRO A 258 13.86 -9.02 0.06
CA PRO A 258 13.04 -8.08 -0.69
C PRO A 258 11.54 -8.45 -0.72
N LEU A 259 11.20 -9.74 -0.61
CA LEU A 259 9.81 -10.22 -0.58
C LEU A 259 9.10 -9.88 0.75
N THR A 260 9.86 -9.57 1.80
CA THR A 260 9.32 -9.17 3.11
C THR A 260 9.08 -7.67 3.24
N ILE A 261 9.40 -6.88 2.20
CA ILE A 261 9.26 -5.41 2.18
C ILE A 261 7.89 -4.95 1.65
N VAL A 262 6.94 -5.87 1.61
CA VAL A 262 5.56 -5.49 1.92
C VAL A 262 5.57 -5.03 3.39
N HIS A 263 4.70 -4.12 3.82
CA HIS A 263 4.63 -3.54 5.19
C HIS A 263 5.49 -2.27 5.38
N GLY A 264 4.82 -1.12 5.25
CA GLY A 264 5.37 0.16 5.66
C GLY A 264 5.65 0.22 7.17
N LYS A 265 6.51 1.18 7.54
CA LYS A 265 6.90 1.40 8.94
C LYS A 265 5.67 1.60 9.82
N GLU A 266 5.56 0.81 10.89
CA GLU A 266 4.57 1.04 11.94
C GLU A 266 4.76 2.45 12.50
N VAL A 267 3.70 3.25 12.43
CA VAL A 267 3.59 4.53 13.11
C VAL A 267 2.58 4.36 14.22
N ARG A 268 3.01 4.63 15.43
CA ARG A 268 2.16 4.62 16.62
C ARG A 268 1.95 6.04 17.11
N LEU A 269 0.70 6.44 17.27
CA LEU A 269 0.35 7.68 17.96
C LEU A 269 0.66 7.52 19.45
N ILE A 270 1.20 8.57 20.06
CA ILE A 270 1.58 8.59 21.49
C ILE A 270 1.13 9.91 22.13
N GLY A 271 1.09 9.93 23.47
CA GLY A 271 0.82 11.13 24.25
C GLY A 271 -0.47 11.83 23.86
N HIS A 272 -0.40 13.15 23.67
CA HIS A 272 -1.56 13.99 23.35
C HIS A 272 -2.27 13.55 22.06
N GLU A 273 -1.52 13.23 21.01
CA GLU A 273 -2.06 12.82 19.71
C GLU A 273 -2.88 11.53 19.83
N LEU A 274 -2.41 10.56 20.64
CA LEU A 274 -3.15 9.33 20.88
C LEU A 274 -4.47 9.59 21.62
N ASN A 275 -4.49 10.53 22.55
CA ASN A 275 -5.70 10.89 23.29
C ASN A 275 -6.73 11.56 22.37
N GLU A 276 -6.31 12.50 21.53
CA GLU A 276 -7.16 13.11 20.50
C GLU A 276 -7.70 12.07 19.52
N PHE A 277 -6.84 11.14 19.08
CA PHE A 277 -7.23 10.03 18.22
C PHE A 277 -8.28 9.13 18.89
N LYS A 278 -8.13 8.78 20.16
CA LYS A 278 -9.12 7.97 20.89
C LYS A 278 -10.48 8.66 21.00
N LEU A 279 -10.50 9.98 21.23
CA LEU A 279 -11.74 10.77 21.20
C LEU A 279 -12.38 10.76 19.81
N PHE A 280 -11.56 10.89 18.76
CA PHE A 280 -12.01 10.76 17.38
C PHE A 280 -12.61 9.37 17.08
N VAL A 281 -11.93 8.29 17.48
CA VAL A 281 -12.42 6.91 17.35
C VAL A 281 -13.78 6.74 18.02
N ASN A 282 -13.97 7.28 19.22
CA ASN A 282 -15.26 7.23 19.92
C ASN A 282 -16.37 7.95 19.15
N LYS A 283 -16.08 9.12 18.56
CA LYS A 283 -17.03 9.85 17.72
C LYS A 283 -17.42 9.05 16.48
N VAL A 284 -16.45 8.47 15.78
CA VAL A 284 -16.69 7.61 14.61
C VAL A 284 -17.52 6.39 15.00
N ASN A 285 -17.16 5.72 16.10
CA ASN A 285 -17.88 4.54 16.61
C ASN A 285 -19.33 4.85 16.98
N LYS A 286 -19.59 6.01 17.59
CA LYS A 286 -20.95 6.47 17.87
C LYS A 286 -21.73 6.73 16.57
N ALA A 287 -21.06 7.25 15.54
CA ALA A 287 -21.70 7.54 14.26
C ALA A 287 -22.03 6.26 13.46
N ILE A 288 -21.16 5.24 13.48
CA ILE A 288 -21.42 3.94 12.83
C ILE A 288 -22.33 3.01 13.66
N GLY A 289 -22.41 3.22 14.98
CA GLY A 289 -23.13 2.36 15.93
C GLY A 289 -24.59 2.78 16.18
N LYS A 290 -25.00 3.99 15.79
CA LYS A 290 -26.41 4.39 15.80
C LYS A 290 -27.19 3.51 14.80
N LYS A 291 -27.93 2.52 15.32
CA LYS A 291 -28.99 1.83 14.58
C LYS A 291 -29.96 2.89 14.04
N GLU A 292 -30.22 2.82 12.74
CA GLU A 292 -31.42 3.28 12.03
C GLU A 292 -32.28 4.31 12.77
N ILE A 293 -32.09 5.60 12.47
CA ILE A 293 -33.25 6.48 12.49
C ILE A 293 -34.03 6.10 11.23
N LYS A 294 -35.15 5.38 11.41
CA LYS A 294 -36.20 5.32 10.40
C LYS A 294 -36.48 6.77 10.02
N VAL A 295 -36.06 7.18 8.82
CA VAL A 295 -36.64 8.37 8.20
C VAL A 295 -38.12 8.00 8.10
N LYS A 296 -38.95 8.61 8.96
CA LYS A 296 -40.39 8.61 8.75
C LYS A 296 -40.57 9.08 7.32
N GLU A 297 -41.23 8.28 6.50
CA GLU A 297 -41.91 8.82 5.32
C GLU A 297 -42.75 9.99 5.83
N VAL A 298 -42.28 11.20 5.55
CA VAL A 298 -43.16 12.36 5.53
C VAL A 298 -43.65 12.39 4.09
N PHE A 299 -44.80 11.77 3.88
CA PHE A 299 -45.60 11.92 2.68
C PHE A 299 -45.94 13.41 2.48
N MET A 300 -45.62 13.95 1.31
CA MET A 300 -46.58 14.43 0.30
C MET A 300 -45.83 14.80 -0.97
#